data_AF-A0A9E2CK39-F1
#
_entry.id   AF-A0A9E2CK39-F1
#
_cell.length_a   1.000
_cell.length_b   1.000
_cell.length_c   1.000
_cell.angle_alpha   90.00
_cell.angle_beta   90.00
_cell.angle_gamma   90.00
#
_symmetry.space_group_name_H-M   'P 1'
#
loop_
_entity.id
_entity.type
_entity.pdbx_description
1 polymer ?
#
loop_
_entity_poly.entity_id
_entity_poly.type
_entity_poly.pdbx_seq_one_letter_code
_entity_poly.pdbx_strand_id
1 'polypeptide(L)' 'MDPTNDGLDGIEFKCPKCSTAMDGYRERCPHCGAELDDERYATYRPPIPRAVRIIALILLVGVILIPLALYCWLMLWRP' A
#
# COMPACT_ATOMS: atom_id res chain seq x y z
N MET A 1 -13.84 37.96 -0.54
CA MET A 1 -12.81 37.13 0.12
C MET A 1 -13.40 35.75 0.30
N ASP A 2 -12.82 34.74 -0.35
CA ASP A 2 -13.31 33.35 -0.33
C ASP A 2 -12.59 32.56 0.78
N PRO A 3 -13.27 31.80 1.66
CA PRO A 3 -12.68 31.18 2.83
C PRO A 3 -12.37 29.67 2.69
N THR A 4 -12.29 29.07 1.49
CA THR A 4 -11.86 27.66 1.38
C THR A 4 -10.34 27.57 1.19
N ASN A 5 -9.59 27.79 2.28
CA ASN A 5 -8.18 27.39 2.40
C ASN A 5 -8.08 26.49 3.63
N ASP A 6 -8.44 25.23 3.39
CA ASP A 6 -8.60 24.20 4.40
C ASP A 6 -7.25 23.52 4.68
N GLY A 7 -6.19 24.30 4.95
CA GLY A 7 -4.93 23.83 5.57
C GLY A 7 -4.31 22.53 5.01
N LEU A 8 -4.48 22.26 3.71
CA LEU A 8 -3.84 21.15 2.98
C LEU A 8 -2.82 21.67 1.96
N ASP A 9 -2.38 22.91 2.16
CA ASP A 9 -1.62 23.75 1.23
C ASP A 9 -0.12 23.40 1.19
N GLY A 10 0.25 22.16 1.52
CA GLY A 10 1.64 21.77 1.75
C GLY A 10 2.03 20.39 1.24
N ILE A 11 1.19 19.71 0.45
CA ILE A 11 1.64 18.47 -0.21
C ILE A 11 2.45 18.88 -1.44
N GLU A 12 3.73 19.19 -1.22
CA GLU A 12 4.69 19.49 -2.28
C GLU A 12 4.81 18.26 -3.21
N PHE A 13 4.04 18.28 -4.29
CA PHE A 13 3.96 17.16 -5.21
C PHE A 13 5.10 17.29 -6.22
N LYS A 14 6.04 16.34 -6.20
CA LYS A 14 7.19 16.33 -7.12
C LYS A 14 6.91 15.49 -8.35
N CYS A 15 7.21 16.03 -9.52
CA CYS A 15 7.13 15.29 -10.77
C CYS A 15 8.11 14.10 -10.72
N PRO A 16 7.67 12.84 -10.93
CA PRO A 16 8.57 11.70 -10.91
C PRO A 16 9.52 11.64 -12.11
N LYS A 17 9.24 12.37 -13.20
CA LYS A 17 10.13 12.42 -14.38
C LYS A 17 11.23 13.47 -14.28
N CYS A 18 10.91 14.67 -13.80
CA CYS A 18 11.86 15.79 -13.78
C CYS A 18 12.20 16.28 -12.38
N SER A 19 11.66 15.66 -11.33
CA SER A 19 11.85 16.00 -9.91
C SER A 19 11.42 17.41 -9.49
N THR A 20 10.78 18.17 -10.38
CA THR A 20 10.31 19.52 -10.09
C THR A 20 9.12 19.50 -9.14
N ALA A 21 9.18 20.34 -8.10
CA ALA A 21 8.06 20.57 -7.19
C ALA A 21 6.94 21.31 -7.91
N MET A 22 5.70 20.92 -7.63
CA MET A 22 4.50 21.51 -8.19
C MET A 22 3.51 21.80 -7.08
N ASP A 23 2.91 22.98 -7.15
CA ASP A 23 1.85 23.41 -6.25
C ASP A 23 0.53 22.78 -6.73
N GLY A 24 0.21 21.61 -6.17
CA GLY A 24 -1.03 20.88 -6.41
C GLY A 24 -0.94 19.75 -7.45
N TYR A 25 -1.98 18.90 -7.44
CA TYR A 25 -2.15 17.82 -8.40
C TYR A 25 -2.57 18.37 -9.77
N ARG A 26 -1.89 17.94 -10.83
CA ARG A 26 -2.20 18.30 -12.23
C ARG A 26 -2.05 17.05 -13.09
N GLU A 27 -2.80 16.97 -14.18
CA GLU A 27 -2.72 15.85 -15.15
C GLU A 27 -1.43 15.86 -15.96
N ARG A 28 -0.79 17.03 -16.13
CA ARG A 28 0.45 17.18 -16.90
C ARG A 28 1.42 18.12 -16.19
N CYS A 29 2.69 17.71 -16.13
CA CYS A 29 3.76 18.51 -15.55
C CYS A 29 4.05 19.74 -16.43
N PRO A 30 4.00 20.97 -15.90
CA PRO A 30 4.27 22.19 -16.66
C PRO A 30 5.75 22.36 -17.00
N HIS A 31 6.65 21.67 -16.30
CA HIS A 31 8.10 21.80 -16.51
C HIS A 31 8.64 20.87 -17.59
N CYS A 32 8.14 19.64 -17.67
CA CYS A 32 8.66 18.63 -18.60
C CYS A 32 7.59 18.05 -19.55
N GLY A 33 6.32 18.41 -19.38
CA GLY A 33 5.21 17.92 -20.21
C GLY A 33 4.79 16.48 -19.94
N ALA A 34 5.35 15.82 -18.93
CA ALA A 34 4.98 14.45 -18.57
C ALA A 34 3.55 14.36 -18.04
N GLU A 35 2.80 13.36 -18.48
CA GLU A 35 1.50 13.00 -17.90
C GLU A 35 1.69 12.43 -16.49
N LEU A 36 0.86 12.92 -15.56
CA LEU A 36 0.87 12.68 -14.12
C LEU A 36 -0.43 11.98 -13.66
N ASP A 37 -1.38 11.81 -14.58
CA ASP A 37 -2.59 11.00 -14.44
C ASP A 37 -2.33 9.50 -14.64
N ASP A 38 -1.06 9.08 -14.59
CA ASP A 38 -0.70 7.69 -14.77
C ASP A 38 -1.39 6.89 -13.66
N GLU A 39 -2.43 6.13 -14.03
CA GLU A 39 -3.33 5.37 -13.16
C GLU A 39 -2.57 4.40 -12.22
N ARG A 40 -1.29 4.16 -12.53
CA ARG A 40 -0.30 3.51 -11.65
C ARG A 40 -0.05 4.21 -10.31
N TYR A 41 -0.25 5.51 -10.20
CA TYR A 41 -0.10 6.24 -8.93
C TYR A 41 -1.36 6.17 -8.08
N ALA A 42 -2.56 6.14 -8.69
CA ALA A 42 -3.82 5.86 -7.98
C ALA A 42 -3.82 4.43 -7.40
N THR A 43 -3.05 3.53 -8.01
CA THR A 43 -2.71 2.21 -7.48
C THR A 43 -1.31 2.19 -6.88
N TYR A 44 -1.02 3.11 -5.94
CA TYR A 44 0.13 2.98 -5.03
C TYR A 44 0.11 1.57 -4.44
N ARG A 45 0.91 0.67 -5.03
CA ARG A 45 1.19 -0.66 -4.54
C ARG A 45 2.37 -0.45 -3.60
N PRO A 46 2.16 -0.38 -2.27
CA PRO A 46 3.28 -0.24 -1.35
C PRO A 46 4.31 -1.33 -1.69
N PRO A 47 5.61 -1.03 -1.68
CA PRO A 47 6.62 -2.08 -1.82
C PRO A 47 6.37 -3.07 -0.69
N ILE A 48 5.76 -4.21 -1.03
CA ILE A 48 5.34 -5.22 -0.05
C ILE A 48 6.61 -5.60 0.70
N PRO A 49 6.77 -5.22 1.99
CA PRO A 49 7.99 -5.52 2.69
C PRO A 49 8.11 -7.04 2.77
N ARG A 50 9.34 -7.57 2.68
CA ARG A 50 9.60 -9.02 2.78
C ARG A 50 8.89 -9.64 4.00
N ALA A 51 8.72 -8.84 5.06
CA ALA A 51 7.94 -9.16 6.25
C ALA A 51 6.49 -9.61 5.97
N VAL A 52 5.75 -9.01 5.02
CA VAL A 52 4.35 -9.38 4.73
C VAL A 52 4.28 -10.79 4.14
N ARG A 53 5.24 -11.18 3.29
CA ARG A 53 5.31 -12.55 2.78
C ARG A 53 5.55 -13.55 3.92
N ILE A 54 6.40 -13.20 4.88
CA ILE A 54 6.69 -14.05 6.05
C ILE A 54 5.46 -14.17 6.95
N ILE A 55 4.79 -13.05 7.26
CA ILE A 55 3.57 -13.03 8.08
C ILE A 55 2.46 -13.88 7.43
N ALA A 56 2.26 -13.74 6.12
CA ALA A 56 1.28 -14.54 5.39
C ALA A 56 1.56 -16.05 5.48
N LEU A 57 2.83 -16.46 5.36
CA LEU A 57 3.22 -17.87 5.51
C LEU A 57 2.99 -18.39 6.94
N ILE A 58 3.33 -17.60 7.96
CA ILE A 58 3.11 -17.99 9.36
C ILE A 58 1.62 -18.18 9.64
N LEU A 59 0.77 -17.27 9.16
CA LEU A 59 -0.69 -17.40 9.32
C LEU A 59 -1.23 -18.63 8.60
N LEU A 60 -0.80 -18.87 7.36
CA LEU A 60 -1.24 -20.01 6.57
C LEU A 60 -0.82 -21.33 7.25
N VAL A 61 0.44 -21.42 7.70
CA VAL A 61 0.95 -22.59 8.42
C VAL A 61 0.24 -22.77 9.77
N GLY A 62 0.02 -21.71 10.53
CA GLY A 62 -0.71 -21.77 11.79
C GLY A 62 -2.14 -22.29 11.61
N VAL A 63 -2.87 -21.76 10.62
CA VAL A 63 -4.24 -22.20 10.31
C VAL A 63 -4.31 -23.65 9.84
N ILE A 64 -3.23 -24.24 9.33
CA ILE A 64 -3.19 -25.67 8.95
C ILE A 64 -2.70 -26.55 10.10
N LEU A 65 -1.59 -26.18 10.76
CA LEU A 65 -0.97 -27.00 11.79
C LEU A 65 -1.75 -27.00 13.10
N ILE A 66 -2.39 -25.89 13.47
CA ILE A 66 -3.20 -25.82 14.70
C ILE A 66 -4.39 -26.80 14.64
N PRO A 67 -5.25 -26.81 13.60
CA PRO A 67 -6.34 -27.78 13.53
C PRO A 67 -5.85 -29.20 13.31
N LEU A 68 -4.73 -29.44 12.61
CA LEU A 68 -4.16 -30.79 12.51
C LEU A 68 -3.66 -31.29 13.86
N ALA A 69 -3.01 -30.44 14.66
CA ALA A 69 -2.57 -30.77 16.00
C ALA A 69 -3.77 -31.02 16.93
N LEU A 70 -4.80 -30.17 16.88
CA LEU A 70 -6.05 -30.37 17.63
C LEU A 70 -6.79 -31.63 17.17
N TYR A 71 -6.82 -31.93 15.88
CA TYR A 71 -7.44 -33.14 15.34
C TYR A 71 -6.68 -34.40 15.74
N CYS A 72 -5.34 -34.39 15.65
CA CYS A 72 -4.49 -35.46 16.17
C CYS A 72 -4.71 -35.64 17.67
N TRP A 73 -4.76 -34.55 18.45
CA TRP A 73 -5.03 -34.62 19.88
C TRP A 73 -6.40 -35.22 20.17
N LEU A 74 -7.45 -34.75 19.49
CA LEU A 74 -8.81 -35.25 19.64
C LEU A 74 -8.95 -36.71 19.20
N MET A 75 -8.25 -37.14 18.15
CA MET A 75 -8.22 -38.53 17.70
C MET A 75 -7.46 -39.44 18.67
N LEU A 76 -6.33 -38.99 19.21
CA LEU A 76 -5.54 -39.79 20.16
C LEU A 76 -6.19 -39.87 21.55
N TRP A 77 -7.02 -38.89 21.89
CA TRP A 77 -7.68 -38.79 23.20
C TRP A 77 -9.16 -39.17 23.20
N ARG A 78 -9.68 -39.63 22.05
CA ARG A 78 -11.01 -40.24 21.93
C ARG A 78 -10.83 -41.77 21.94
N PRO A 79 -10.79 -42.40 23.13
CA PRO A 79 -10.73 -43.86 23.27
C PRO A 79 -11.99 -44.55 22.72
#